data_AF-A0A1E1WXU3-F1
#
_entry.id   AF-A0A1E1WXU3-F1
#
_cell.length_a   1.000
_cell.length_b   1.000
_cell.length_c   1.000
_cell.angle_alpha   90.00
_cell.angle_beta   90.00
_cell.angle_gamma   90.00
#
_symmetry.space_group_name_H-M   'P 1'
#
loop_
_entity.id
_entity.type
_entity.pdbx_description
1 polymer ?
#
loop_
_entity_poly.entity_id
_entity_poly.type
_entity_poly.pdbx_seq_one_letter_code
_entity_poly.pdbx_strand_id
1 'polypeptide(L)'
;RLFREKEDLLDLFEKFQALRTKESQRESMELAQHASVVMTTLDEGINALDNLDYFMDYLHNTGRLHFKIKGFKKEYFWHIEGPFLSAVSETLGDRYTENIENIYKITIRFILETLVEGFELAEKEATKA
;
A
#
# COMPACT_ATOMS: atom_id res chain seq x y z
N ARG A 1 -4.49 10.80 3.76
CA ARG A 1 -3.19 11.32 4.24
C ARG A 1 -2.19 11.30 3.10
N LEU A 2 -1.95 10.12 2.51
CA LEU A 2 -1.13 9.90 1.31
C LEU A 2 -1.22 11.02 0.26
N PHE A 3 -2.37 11.23 -0.39
CA PHE A 3 -2.51 12.22 -1.47
C PHE A 3 -2.44 13.69 -1.03
N ARG A 4 -2.44 13.99 0.27
CA ARG A 4 -2.17 15.35 0.77
C ARG A 4 -0.66 15.63 0.84
N GLU A 5 0.12 14.58 1.09
CA GLU A 5 1.58 14.66 1.21
C GLU A 5 2.29 14.39 -0.12
N LYS A 6 1.62 13.63 -1.00
CA LYS A 6 2.10 13.19 -2.31
C LYS A 6 1.00 13.35 -3.35
N GLU A 7 0.68 14.60 -3.66
CA GLU A 7 -0.37 14.95 -4.62
C GLU A 7 -0.06 14.44 -6.03
N ASP A 8 1.22 14.32 -6.38
CA ASP A 8 1.72 13.77 -7.64
C ASP A 8 1.30 12.32 -7.87
N LEU A 9 1.09 11.53 -6.81
CA LEU A 9 0.61 10.15 -6.95
C LEU A 9 -0.80 10.06 -7.52
N LEU A 10 -1.62 11.13 -7.44
CA LEU A 10 -2.95 11.15 -8.05
C LEU A 10 -2.88 11.06 -9.58
N ASP A 11 -1.76 11.45 -10.20
CA ASP A 11 -1.58 11.43 -11.66
C ASP A 11 -1.58 9.99 -12.19
N LEU A 12 -1.31 8.99 -11.34
CA LEU A 12 -1.36 7.57 -11.67
C LEU A 12 -2.81 7.03 -11.76
N PHE A 13 -3.80 7.81 -11.32
CA PHE A 13 -5.19 7.38 -11.21
C PHE A 13 -6.08 8.14 -12.20
N GLU A 14 -6.13 7.68 -13.45
CA GLU A 14 -6.87 8.34 -14.55
C GLU A 14 -8.31 8.73 -14.19
N LYS A 15 -8.99 7.90 -13.38
CA LYS A 15 -10.39 8.09 -12.97
C LYS A 15 -10.61 9.19 -11.94
N PHE A 16 -9.61 9.54 -11.13
CA PHE A 16 -9.77 10.50 -10.03
C PHE A 16 -8.56 11.42 -9.81
N GLN A 17 -7.67 11.52 -10.80
CA GLN A 17 -6.58 12.49 -10.85
C GLN A 17 -7.05 13.95 -10.69
N ALA A 18 -8.32 14.28 -10.95
CA ALA A 18 -8.85 15.64 -10.75
C ALA A 18 -9.16 15.97 -9.28
N LEU A 19 -9.17 14.97 -8.39
CA LEU A 19 -9.59 15.13 -6.99
C LEU A 19 -8.44 15.62 -6.11
N ARG A 20 -8.10 16.90 -6.27
CA ARG A 20 -6.98 17.57 -5.57
C ARG A 20 -7.37 18.15 -4.22
N THR A 21 -8.67 18.28 -3.92
CA THR A 21 -9.15 18.79 -2.63
C THR A 21 -9.52 17.67 -1.67
N LYS A 22 -9.38 17.91 -0.37
CA LYS A 22 -9.72 16.93 0.68
C LYS A 22 -11.19 16.51 0.61
N GLU A 23 -12.08 17.46 0.35
CA GLU A 23 -13.53 17.25 0.25
C GLU A 23 -13.84 16.33 -0.94
N SER A 24 -13.27 16.63 -2.11
CA SER A 24 -13.46 15.81 -3.31
C SER A 24 -12.90 14.38 -3.15
N GLN A 25 -11.77 14.23 -2.48
CA GLN A 25 -11.19 12.92 -2.17
C GLN A 25 -12.08 12.12 -1.21
N ARG A 26 -12.69 12.76 -0.20
CA ARG A 26 -13.56 12.07 0.77
C ARG A 26 -14.86 11.55 0.14
N GLU A 27 -15.37 12.24 -0.86
CA GLU A 27 -16.63 11.89 -1.54
C GLU A 27 -16.43 10.91 -2.71
N SER A 28 -15.19 10.63 -3.08
CA SER A 28 -14.88 9.74 -4.20
C SER A 28 -15.09 8.27 -3.89
N MET A 29 -15.99 7.65 -4.65
CA MET A 29 -16.23 6.21 -4.61
C MET A 29 -15.01 5.42 -5.11
N GLU A 30 -14.35 5.90 -6.17
CA GLU A 30 -13.19 5.22 -6.77
C GLU A 30 -12.00 5.22 -5.81
N LEU A 31 -11.74 6.35 -5.15
CA LEU A 31 -10.69 6.42 -4.14
C LEU A 31 -11.03 5.55 -2.92
N ALA A 32 -12.29 5.56 -2.47
CA ALA A 32 -12.74 4.69 -1.40
C ALA A 32 -12.58 3.19 -1.76
N GLN A 33 -12.90 2.82 -3.00
CA GLN A 33 -12.74 1.46 -3.49
C GLN A 33 -11.27 1.05 -3.53
N HIS A 34 -10.38 1.91 -4.05
CA HIS A 34 -8.95 1.62 -4.06
C HIS A 34 -8.39 1.50 -2.63
N ALA A 35 -8.78 2.43 -1.73
CA ALA A 35 -8.41 2.37 -0.33
C ALA A 35 -8.89 1.07 0.34
N SER A 36 -10.10 0.60 0.02
CA SER A 36 -10.61 -0.70 0.49
C SER A 36 -9.74 -1.85 0.01
N VAL A 37 -9.32 -1.87 -1.26
CA VAL A 37 -8.45 -2.93 -1.79
C VAL A 37 -7.09 -2.93 -1.10
N VAL A 38 -6.51 -1.76 -0.83
CA VAL A 38 -5.25 -1.64 -0.08
C VAL A 38 -5.44 -2.20 1.33
N MET A 39 -6.51 -1.82 2.04
CA MET A 39 -6.76 -2.33 3.39
C MET A 39 -7.00 -3.84 3.42
N THR A 40 -7.75 -4.39 2.46
CA THR A 40 -7.92 -5.85 2.33
C THR A 40 -6.60 -6.55 2.04
N THR A 41 -5.73 -5.96 1.21
CA THR A 41 -4.40 -6.53 0.93
C THR A 41 -3.52 -6.55 2.17
N LEU A 42 -3.56 -5.49 2.99
CA LEU A 42 -2.83 -5.42 4.25
C LEU A 42 -3.39 -6.40 5.28
N ASP A 43 -4.73 -6.49 5.40
CA ASP A 43 -5.41 -7.43 6.29
C ASP A 43 -5.10 -8.88 5.93
N GLU A 44 -5.17 -9.23 4.65
CA GLU A 44 -4.79 -10.55 4.14
C GLU A 44 -3.31 -10.83 4.40
N GLY A 45 -2.43 -9.85 4.18
CA GLY A 45 -1.03 -9.96 4.49
C GLY A 45 -0.76 -10.22 5.98
N ILE A 46 -1.52 -9.59 6.87
CA ILE A 46 -1.40 -9.82 8.33
C ILE A 46 -1.94 -11.20 8.72
N ASN A 47 -3.09 -11.58 8.17
CA ASN A 47 -3.74 -12.86 8.48
C ASN A 47 -2.97 -14.06 7.92
N ALA A 48 -2.26 -13.88 6.80
CA ALA A 48 -1.46 -14.90 6.15
C ALA A 48 -0.05 -15.08 6.73
N LEU A 49 0.34 -14.33 7.77
CA LEU A 49 1.69 -14.46 8.35
C LEU A 49 1.98 -15.86 8.93
N ASP A 50 0.95 -16.67 9.18
CA ASP A 50 1.07 -18.08 9.58
C ASP A 50 1.31 -19.03 8.41
N ASN A 51 1.06 -18.60 7.17
CA ASN A 51 1.32 -19.31 5.92
C ASN A 51 2.16 -18.43 4.96
N LEU A 52 3.48 -18.45 5.19
CA LEU A 52 4.44 -17.63 4.46
C LEU A 52 4.42 -17.86 2.94
N ASP A 53 4.16 -19.08 2.46
CA ASP A 53 4.12 -19.33 1.01
C ASP A 53 2.97 -18.58 0.35
N TYR A 54 1.76 -18.66 0.94
CA TYR A 54 0.61 -17.92 0.46
C TYR A 54 0.80 -16.40 0.58
N PHE A 55 1.36 -15.93 1.71
CA PHE A 55 1.70 -14.53 1.92
C PHE A 55 2.61 -13.99 0.80
N MET A 56 3.70 -14.70 0.50
CA MET A 56 4.67 -14.29 -0.52
C MET A 56 4.03 -14.29 -1.91
N ASP A 57 3.30 -15.35 -2.28
CA ASP A 57 2.64 -15.43 -3.59
C ASP A 57 1.63 -14.29 -3.81
N TYR A 58 0.80 -14.02 -2.81
CA TYR A 58 -0.22 -12.99 -2.88
C TYR A 58 0.37 -11.58 -3.03
N LEU A 59 1.35 -11.23 -2.19
CA LEU A 59 1.99 -9.92 -2.25
C LEU A 59 2.90 -9.76 -3.46
N HIS A 60 3.63 -10.80 -3.86
CA HIS A 60 4.40 -10.76 -5.11
C HIS A 60 3.50 -10.49 -6.30
N ASN A 61 2.36 -11.17 -6.41
CA ASN A 61 1.40 -10.92 -7.47
C ASN A 61 0.88 -9.48 -7.44
N THR A 62 0.60 -8.94 -6.25
CA THR A 62 0.19 -7.54 -6.10
C THR A 62 1.29 -6.56 -6.56
N GLY A 63 2.55 -6.80 -6.21
CA GLY A 63 3.70 -6.03 -6.70
C GLY A 63 3.83 -6.06 -8.22
N ARG A 64 3.67 -7.26 -8.81
CA ARG A 64 3.67 -7.47 -10.26
C ARG A 64 2.54 -6.71 -10.98
N LEU A 65 1.36 -6.59 -10.37
CA LEU A 65 0.26 -5.80 -10.92
C LEU A 65 0.60 -4.32 -10.95
N HIS A 66 1.28 -3.79 -9.92
CA HIS A 66 1.71 -2.40 -9.89
C HIS A 66 2.81 -2.09 -10.91
N PHE A 67 3.68 -3.05 -11.24
CA PHE A 67 4.66 -2.88 -12.34
C PHE A 67 3.98 -2.60 -13.70
N LYS A 68 2.77 -3.12 -13.93
CA LYS A 68 2.02 -2.88 -15.16
C LYS A 68 1.45 -1.46 -15.24
N ILE A 69 1.44 -0.70 -14.14
CA ILE A 69 0.93 0.67 -14.10
C ILE A 69 2.00 1.61 -14.65
N LYS A 70 1.70 2.27 -15.76
CA LYS A 70 2.62 3.20 -16.43
C LYS A 70 3.00 4.34 -15.48
N GLY A 71 4.29 4.55 -15.29
CA GLY A 71 4.82 5.63 -14.45
C GLY A 71 4.84 5.32 -12.94
N PHE A 72 4.32 4.17 -12.52
CA PHE A 72 4.45 3.74 -11.14
C PHE A 72 5.92 3.40 -10.83
N LYS A 73 6.39 3.84 -9.66
CA LYS A 73 7.74 3.56 -9.17
C LYS A 73 7.64 2.76 -7.88
N LYS A 74 8.50 1.77 -7.70
CA LYS A 74 8.51 0.91 -6.50
C LYS A 74 8.65 1.70 -5.20
N GLU A 75 9.31 2.86 -5.23
CA GLU A 75 9.45 3.76 -4.08
C GLU A 75 8.09 4.28 -3.57
N TYR A 76 7.06 4.30 -4.42
CA TYR A 76 5.73 4.78 -4.03
C TYR A 76 5.02 3.87 -3.03
N PHE A 77 5.37 2.58 -2.96
CA PHE A 77 4.84 1.69 -1.93
C PHE A 77 5.17 2.21 -0.52
N TRP A 78 6.38 2.73 -0.32
CA TRP A 78 6.84 3.23 0.98
C TRP A 78 6.08 4.46 1.48
N HIS A 79 5.38 5.18 0.59
CA HIS A 79 4.56 6.31 1.00
C HIS A 79 3.31 5.88 1.81
N ILE A 80 2.99 4.59 1.86
CA ILE A 80 1.87 4.05 2.64
C ILE A 80 2.24 3.87 4.13
N GLU A 81 3.51 3.65 4.48
CA GLU A 81 3.95 3.34 5.86
C GLU A 81 3.44 4.36 6.88
N GLY A 82 3.76 5.65 6.67
CA GLY A 82 3.37 6.74 7.57
C GLY A 82 1.85 6.87 7.75
N PRO A 83 1.08 7.02 6.65
CA PRO A 83 -0.38 7.05 6.70
C PRO A 83 -1.00 5.83 7.40
N PHE A 84 -0.46 4.63 7.18
CA PHE A 84 -0.93 3.40 7.81
C PHE A 84 -0.70 3.42 9.32
N LEU A 85 0.54 3.63 9.78
CA LEU A 85 0.88 3.67 11.20
C LEU A 85 0.09 4.74 11.95
N SER A 86 -0.10 5.89 11.30
CA SER A 86 -0.88 6.97 11.86
C SER A 86 -2.37 6.62 11.99
N ALA A 87 -2.94 5.90 11.02
CA ALA A 87 -4.31 5.41 11.10
C ALA A 87 -4.48 4.34 12.18
N VAL A 88 -3.51 3.44 12.34
CA VAL A 88 -3.50 2.42 13.41
C VAL A 88 -3.45 3.09 14.79
N SER A 89 -2.56 4.07 14.97
CA SER A 89 -2.44 4.83 16.22
C SER A 89 -3.75 5.52 16.59
N GLU A 90 -4.38 6.22 15.64
CA GLU A 90 -5.68 6.88 15.85
C GLU A 90 -6.81 5.90 16.15
N THR A 91 -6.79 4.72 15.54
CA THR A 91 -7.81 3.69 15.74
C THR A 91 -7.69 3.01 17.11
N LEU A 92 -6.45 2.78 17.57
CA LEU A 92 -6.20 2.10 18.84
C LEU A 92 -6.24 3.03 20.05
N GLY A 93 -6.02 4.34 19.86
CA GLY A 93 -6.06 5.35 20.92
C GLY A 93 -5.14 4.96 22.07
N ASP A 94 -5.69 4.92 23.29
CA ASP A 94 -4.93 4.57 24.52
C ASP A 94 -4.33 3.16 24.50
N ARG A 95 -4.79 2.26 23.60
CA ARG A 95 -4.21 0.92 23.43
C ARG A 95 -2.95 0.93 22.55
N TYR A 96 -2.64 2.04 21.90
CA TYR A 96 -1.44 2.20 21.09
C TYR A 96 -0.22 2.45 21.97
N THR A 97 0.41 1.36 22.41
CA THR A 97 1.63 1.38 23.21
C THR A 97 2.88 1.30 22.32
N GLU A 98 4.06 1.59 22.87
CA GLU A 98 5.34 1.44 22.15
C GLU A 98 5.55 0.02 21.58
N ASN A 99 5.12 -1.00 22.32
CA ASN A 99 5.20 -2.38 21.84
C ASN A 99 4.29 -2.62 20.62
N ILE A 100 3.07 -2.10 20.67
CA ILE A 100 2.12 -2.19 19.55
C ILE A 100 2.64 -1.42 18.34
N GLU A 101 3.16 -0.21 18.54
CA GLU A 101 3.81 0.57 17.49
C GLU A 101 4.94 -0.21 16.81
N ASN A 102 5.82 -0.85 17.60
CA ASN A 102 6.91 -1.63 17.06
C ASN A 102 6.43 -2.82 16.23
N ILE A 103 5.40 -3.54 16.70
CA ILE A 103 4.80 -4.66 15.96
C ILE A 103 4.27 -4.18 14.61
N TYR A 104 3.42 -3.14 14.60
CA TYR A 104 2.85 -2.64 13.35
C TYR A 104 3.90 -2.09 12.39
N LYS A 105 4.98 -1.47 12.90
CA LYS A 105 6.12 -1.04 12.07
C LYS A 105 6.83 -2.20 11.39
N ILE A 106 7.12 -3.27 12.13
CA ILE A 106 7.76 -4.46 11.56
C ILE A 106 6.84 -5.08 10.51
N THR A 107 5.57 -5.27 10.84
CA THR A 107 4.60 -5.90 9.95
C THR A 107 4.40 -5.12 8.65
N ILE A 108 4.18 -3.79 8.71
CA ILE A 108 3.97 -3.01 7.48
C ILE A 108 5.22 -2.99 6.61
N ARG A 109 6.41 -2.88 7.21
CA ARG A 109 7.67 -2.90 6.45
C ARG A 109 7.85 -4.20 5.71
N PHE A 110 7.61 -5.32 6.38
CA PHE A 110 7.70 -6.64 5.75
C PHE A 110 6.75 -6.75 4.54
N ILE A 111 5.50 -6.32 4.69
CA ILE A 111 4.54 -6.31 3.57
C ILE A 111 5.03 -5.43 2.41
N LEU A 112 5.53 -4.22 2.71
CA LEU A 112 6.01 -3.29 1.69
C LEU A 112 7.27 -3.82 0.98
N GLU A 113 8.18 -4.46 1.70
CA GLU A 113 9.36 -5.12 1.14
C GLU A 113 8.94 -6.23 0.17
N THR A 114 8.02 -7.11 0.56
CA THR A 114 7.51 -8.17 -0.31
C THR A 114 6.80 -7.62 -1.57
N LEU A 115 6.04 -6.53 -1.45
CA LEU A 115 5.44 -5.85 -2.60
C LEU A 115 6.51 -5.33 -3.58
N VAL A 116 7.58 -4.72 -3.04
CA VAL A 116 8.71 -4.24 -3.84
C VAL A 116 9.45 -5.40 -4.52
N GLU A 117 9.68 -6.50 -3.81
CA GLU A 117 10.28 -7.71 -4.39
C GLU A 117 9.45 -8.23 -5.58
N GLY A 118 8.12 -8.31 -5.42
CA GLY A 118 7.21 -8.70 -6.50
C GLY A 118 7.30 -7.79 -7.73
N PHE A 119 7.39 -6.48 -7.50
CA PHE A 119 7.58 -5.49 -8.56
C PHE A 119 8.91 -5.70 -9.29
N GLU A 120 10.01 -5.87 -8.55
CA GLU A 120 11.34 -6.07 -9.12
C GLU A 120 11.47 -7.39 -9.89
N LEU A 121 10.79 -8.45 -9.46
CA LEU A 121 10.71 -9.70 -10.20
C LEU A 121 10.06 -9.48 -11.58
N ALA A 122 8.94 -8.75 -11.63
CA ALA A 122 8.27 -8.41 -12.88
C ALA A 122 9.18 -7.57 -13.81
N GLU A 123 9.90 -6.60 -13.25
CA GLU A 123 10.84 -5.75 -13.97
C GLU A 123 11.99 -6.56 -14.60
N LYS A 124 12.58 -7.48 -13.83
CA LYS A 124 13.66 -8.37 -14.28
C LYS A 124 13.21 -9.34 -15.38
N GLU A 125 11.97 -9.80 -15.35
CA GLU A 125 11.41 -10.64 -16.40
C GLU A 125 11.17 -9.85 -17.69
N ALA A 126 10.63 -8.64 -17.58
CA ALA A 126 10.37 -7.77 -18.73
C ALA A 126 11.66 -7.32 -19.45
N THR A 127 12.78 -7.21 -18.73
CA THR A 127 14.09 -6.89 -19.32
C THR A 127 14.81 -8.07 -19.97
N LYS A 128 14.35 -9.30 -19.72
CA LYS A 128 14.90 -10.53 -20.35
C LYS A 128 14.12 -10.99 -21.59
N ALA A 129 12.91 -10.46 -21.80
CA ALA A 129 12.05 -10.74 -22.95
C ALA A 129 12.43 -9.87 -24.15
#